data_AF-A0A960SWT4-F1
#
_entry.id   AF-A0A960SWT4-F1
#
_cell.length_a   1.000
_cell.length_b   1.000
_cell.length_c   1.000
_cell.angle_alpha   90.00
_cell.angle_beta   90.00
_cell.angle_gamma   90.00
#
_symmetry.space_group_name_H-M   'P 1'
#
loop_
_entity.id
_entity.type
_entity.pdbx_description
1 polymer ?
#
loop_
_entity_poly.entity_id
_entity_poly.type
_entity_poly.pdbx_seq_one_letter_code
_entity_poly.pdbx_strand_id
1 'polypeptide(L)'
;MKPTHSLRNFLAGTGLALVCVSFASAADGVFTWADLGAGDNDANVGLSSSKTYLNAVNTQGGALTINGVSFEGSSGADPSGTNYSISGVPTVFAAGAAGNVGGQLGSLIDGFIYGGNPASTFNLTGLTAGQTYSLAFYNRGWDKDYNRTQNITTTGGAATTFTSDFNDPGNLNILRYTFTATGASETVTFNSAAGNTFHFFGFSTEQTFNNAWSSGSDWSTASWSVAQPNGAGSNADFTAQGSPTSINLDAARTVGHIRFDGANAWTVSGANTLTLQADVGGTSVLGATSGSHTISTAVNLNNGLLKTGAGTVELSGAFNAGSNNITLGDGTLVLSGDTTNIGNSGTIGFGGGNLKVASDTSTSRALNFSNAGAIEVAAGSTLTLSGGQWTGNGGFTKTGDGAMVVSSNFPSN
;
A
#
# COMPACT_ATOMS: atom_id res chain seq x y z
N MET A 1 45.98 -39.56 21.57
CA MET A 1 45.49 -39.68 22.95
C MET A 1 44.13 -39.00 23.05
N LYS A 2 43.07 -39.78 23.29
CA LYS A 2 41.86 -39.25 23.94
C LYS A 2 42.16 -39.06 25.44
N PRO A 3 41.42 -38.18 26.10
CA PRO A 3 40.60 -38.68 27.19
C PRO A 3 39.13 -38.30 27.02
N THR A 4 38.30 -39.29 27.33
CA THR A 4 36.86 -39.25 27.56
C THR A 4 36.58 -38.81 28.99
N HIS A 5 35.58 -37.95 29.21
CA HIS A 5 34.75 -38.04 30.40
C HIS A 5 33.27 -37.91 30.02
N SER A 6 32.53 -38.91 30.47
CA SER A 6 31.10 -39.15 30.29
C SER A 6 30.37 -38.67 31.54
N LEU A 7 29.20 -38.06 31.37
CA LEU A 7 28.13 -38.05 32.38
C LEU A 7 26.81 -38.32 31.66
N ARG A 8 26.08 -39.34 32.15
CA ARG A 8 24.77 -39.80 31.69
C ARG A 8 23.70 -39.50 32.74
N ASN A 9 22.51 -39.14 32.24
CA ASN A 9 21.15 -39.28 32.78
C ASN A 9 20.81 -38.49 34.08
N PHE A 10 19.58 -38.06 34.40
CA PHE A 10 18.20 -38.50 34.10
C PHE A 10 17.25 -37.35 34.52
N LEU A 11 16.15 -37.05 33.79
CA LEU A 11 14.74 -37.00 34.26
C LEU A 11 13.82 -36.27 33.28
N ALA A 12 12.59 -36.77 33.24
CA ALA A 12 11.51 -36.48 32.32
C ALA A 12 10.65 -35.27 32.74
N GLY A 13 9.95 -34.69 31.76
CA GLY A 13 8.59 -34.15 31.94
C GLY A 13 8.46 -32.76 32.55
N THR A 14 8.09 -31.79 31.73
CA THR A 14 6.96 -30.87 31.96
C THR A 14 6.82 -30.01 30.71
N GLY A 15 5.59 -29.91 30.20
CA GLY A 15 5.28 -29.08 29.05
C GLY A 15 5.65 -27.63 29.35
N LEU A 16 6.49 -27.05 28.49
CA LEU A 16 6.61 -25.61 28.41
C LEU A 16 5.72 -25.17 27.25
N ALA A 17 4.54 -24.67 27.60
CA ALA A 17 3.67 -23.95 26.69
C ALA A 17 4.51 -22.90 25.96
N LEU A 18 4.50 -22.97 24.63
CA LEU A 18 5.01 -21.93 23.78
C LEU A 18 4.26 -20.65 24.17
N VAL A 19 4.95 -19.75 24.85
CA VAL A 19 4.44 -18.41 25.14
C VAL A 19 4.13 -17.80 23.78
N CYS A 20 2.83 -17.54 23.56
CA CYS A 20 2.35 -16.69 22.50
C CYS A 20 3.05 -15.34 22.66
N VAL A 21 4.11 -15.14 21.88
CA VAL A 21 4.60 -13.81 21.60
C VAL A 21 3.61 -13.28 20.57
N SER A 22 2.73 -12.38 21.00
CA SER A 22 1.92 -11.60 20.10
C SER A 22 2.88 -10.82 19.19
N PHE A 23 3.10 -11.33 17.98
CA PHE A 23 3.65 -10.51 16.91
C PHE A 23 2.68 -9.36 16.71
N ALA A 24 3.20 -8.13 16.69
CA ALA A 24 2.43 -7.00 16.20
C ALA A 24 1.82 -7.40 14.86
N SER A 25 0.49 -7.32 14.76
CA SER A 25 -0.25 -7.69 13.57
C SER A 25 0.08 -6.73 12.41
N ALA A 26 0.53 -7.31 11.30
CA ALA A 26 0.53 -6.87 9.90
C ALA A 26 0.90 -5.40 9.58
N ALA A 27 1.98 -5.24 8.79
CA ALA A 27 2.19 -4.04 7.99
C ALA A 27 1.31 -4.10 6.74
N ASP A 28 0.00 -3.91 6.92
CA ASP A 28 -0.98 -3.75 5.83
C ASP A 28 -0.96 -2.34 5.22
N GLY A 29 0.06 -1.55 5.58
CA GLY A 29 0.24 -0.18 5.16
C GLY A 29 1.51 0.03 4.34
N VAL A 30 1.43 0.80 3.26
CA VAL A 30 2.56 1.15 2.39
C VAL A 30 2.61 2.67 2.19
N PHE A 31 3.82 3.22 2.34
CA PHE A 31 4.11 4.58 1.93
C PHE A 31 4.63 4.63 0.49
N THR A 32 4.13 5.57 -0.29
CA THR A 32 4.58 5.86 -1.65
C THR A 32 4.62 7.38 -1.86
N TRP A 33 5.39 7.84 -2.84
CA TRP A 33 5.45 9.26 -3.18
C TRP A 33 5.73 9.46 -4.66
N ALA A 34 5.43 10.66 -5.16
CA ALA A 34 5.72 11.06 -6.54
C ALA A 34 6.06 12.55 -6.62
N ASP A 35 6.95 12.88 -7.57
CA ASP A 35 7.13 14.24 -8.07
C ASP A 35 6.09 14.50 -9.16
N LEU A 36 5.36 15.62 -9.05
CA LEU A 36 4.39 16.06 -10.05
C LEU A 36 4.82 17.36 -10.74
N GLY A 37 5.90 18.00 -10.28
CA GLY A 37 6.45 19.19 -10.90
C GLY A 37 5.57 20.44 -10.74
N ALA A 38 5.70 21.35 -11.71
CA ALA A 38 4.98 22.62 -11.77
C ALA A 38 3.63 22.50 -12.49
N GLY A 39 2.89 23.60 -12.56
CA GLY A 39 1.65 23.73 -13.31
C GLY A 39 0.39 23.41 -12.50
N ASP A 40 -0.76 23.46 -13.16
CA ASP A 40 -2.03 23.11 -12.57
C ASP A 40 -2.19 21.58 -12.54
N ASN A 41 -2.30 21.04 -11.33
CA ASN A 41 -2.41 19.61 -11.07
C ASN A 41 -3.70 19.22 -10.36
N ASP A 42 -4.71 20.11 -10.34
CA ASP A 42 -5.99 19.88 -9.66
C ASP A 42 -6.62 18.53 -10.10
N ALA A 43 -6.57 18.23 -11.40
CA ALA A 43 -7.13 16.99 -11.97
C ALA A 43 -6.17 15.78 -11.95
N ASN A 44 -4.88 15.98 -11.67
CA ASN A 44 -3.85 14.95 -11.88
C ASN A 44 -3.52 14.15 -10.60
N VAL A 45 -3.93 14.65 -9.44
CA VAL A 45 -3.61 14.06 -8.13
C VAL A 45 -4.62 13.01 -7.64
N GLY A 46 -5.55 12.58 -8.50
CA GLY A 46 -6.53 11.54 -8.17
C GLY A 46 -7.67 11.99 -7.26
N LEU A 47 -7.88 13.30 -7.11
CA LEU A 47 -9.08 13.85 -6.48
C LEU A 47 -10.27 13.66 -7.42
N SER A 48 -11.41 13.19 -6.91
CA SER A 48 -12.63 13.01 -7.72
C SER A 48 -13.87 13.02 -6.84
N SER A 49 -14.97 13.60 -7.33
CA SER A 49 -16.28 13.55 -6.67
C SER A 49 -16.93 12.15 -6.67
N SER A 50 -16.40 11.20 -7.46
CA SER A 50 -16.83 9.79 -7.45
C SER A 50 -16.26 9.00 -6.26
N LYS A 51 -15.33 9.58 -5.51
CA LYS A 51 -14.65 8.94 -4.38
C LYS A 51 -15.26 9.39 -3.06
N THR A 52 -15.09 8.56 -2.05
CA THR A 52 -15.55 8.84 -0.69
C THR A 52 -14.36 9.26 0.16
N TYR A 53 -14.46 10.42 0.81
CA TYR A 53 -13.41 10.93 1.69
C TYR A 53 -13.89 10.96 3.14
N LEU A 54 -13.03 10.51 4.05
CA LEU A 54 -13.22 10.68 5.48
C LEU A 54 -12.99 12.13 5.90
N ASN A 55 -12.02 12.78 5.25
CA ASN A 55 -11.71 14.20 5.34
C ASN A 55 -10.86 14.66 4.16
N ALA A 56 -10.89 15.96 3.90
CA ALA A 56 -9.97 16.67 3.02
C ALA A 56 -9.81 18.07 3.60
N VAL A 57 -8.57 18.52 3.80
CA VAL A 57 -8.27 19.66 4.67
C VAL A 57 -7.16 20.51 4.08
N ASN A 58 -7.43 21.82 3.99
CA ASN A 58 -6.43 22.87 3.85
C ASN A 58 -5.95 23.25 5.25
N THR A 59 -4.75 22.83 5.65
CA THR A 59 -4.32 22.96 7.05
C THR A 59 -4.16 24.42 7.45
N GLN A 60 -3.86 25.30 6.47
CA GLN A 60 -3.65 26.73 6.64
C GLN A 60 -4.30 27.53 5.50
N GLY A 61 -5.57 27.87 5.69
CA GLY A 61 -6.31 28.75 4.79
C GLY A 61 -7.81 28.53 4.83
N GLY A 62 -8.50 29.15 3.88
CA GLY A 62 -9.95 28.94 3.71
C GLY A 62 -10.29 27.59 3.07
N ALA A 63 -11.58 27.29 3.03
CA ALA A 63 -12.11 26.14 2.31
C ALA A 63 -11.81 26.24 0.81
N LEU A 64 -11.57 25.08 0.17
CA LEU A 64 -11.26 24.95 -1.26
C LEU A 64 -12.16 23.89 -1.90
N THR A 65 -12.24 23.87 -3.23
CA THR A 65 -12.90 22.81 -4.00
C THR A 65 -12.00 22.37 -5.14
N ILE A 66 -11.21 21.31 -4.93
CA ILE A 66 -10.17 20.87 -5.88
C ILE A 66 -10.69 19.66 -6.65
N ASN A 67 -10.82 19.80 -7.97
CA ASN A 67 -11.41 18.80 -8.87
C ASN A 67 -12.75 18.21 -8.36
N GLY A 68 -13.62 19.08 -7.82
CA GLY A 68 -14.93 18.71 -7.29
C GLY A 68 -14.92 18.14 -5.86
N VAL A 69 -13.75 17.99 -5.22
CA VAL A 69 -13.63 17.57 -3.82
C VAL A 69 -13.57 18.78 -2.90
N SER A 70 -14.43 18.84 -1.89
CA SER A 70 -14.45 19.92 -0.91
C SER A 70 -13.38 19.71 0.15
N PHE A 71 -12.54 20.72 0.39
CA PHE A 71 -11.54 20.77 1.45
C PHE A 71 -12.02 21.72 2.55
N GLU A 72 -12.07 21.22 3.79
CA GLU A 72 -12.28 22.03 4.99
C GLU A 72 -11.10 23.00 5.17
N GLY A 73 -11.38 24.26 5.50
CA GLY A 73 -10.35 25.25 5.84
C GLY A 73 -9.99 25.17 7.32
N SER A 74 -8.71 25.20 7.63
CA SER A 74 -8.16 25.22 8.98
C SER A 74 -7.18 26.38 9.15
N SER A 75 -6.95 26.80 10.40
CA SER A 75 -5.98 27.84 10.71
C SER A 75 -5.43 27.70 12.13
N GLY A 76 -4.15 27.99 12.30
CA GLY A 76 -3.49 28.03 13.60
C GLY A 76 -2.58 26.83 13.82
N ALA A 77 -1.88 26.83 14.95
CA ALA A 77 -1.04 25.72 15.36
C ALA A 77 -1.88 24.51 15.81
N ASP A 78 -1.32 23.31 15.65
CA ASP A 78 -1.89 22.04 16.14
C ASP A 78 -3.40 21.85 15.81
N PRO A 79 -3.81 21.95 14.53
CA PRO A 79 -5.22 21.96 14.16
C PRO A 79 -5.87 20.59 14.39
N SER A 80 -7.18 20.64 14.62
CA SER A 80 -8.05 19.45 14.63
C SER A 80 -9.39 19.79 14.00
N GLY A 81 -10.06 18.78 13.46
CA GLY A 81 -11.32 18.95 12.77
C GLY A 81 -11.99 17.61 12.53
N THR A 82 -12.77 17.51 11.46
CA THR A 82 -13.55 16.31 11.17
C THR A 82 -12.62 15.09 10.94
N ASN A 83 -12.62 14.15 11.89
CA ASN A 83 -11.87 12.89 11.80
C ASN A 83 -10.33 13.04 11.74
N TYR A 84 -9.77 14.17 12.19
CA TYR A 84 -8.33 14.35 12.28
C TYR A 84 -7.86 15.26 13.42
N SER A 85 -6.60 15.10 13.81
CA SER A 85 -5.85 16.09 14.59
C SER A 85 -4.37 16.04 14.21
N ILE A 86 -3.70 17.19 14.17
CA ILE A 86 -2.25 17.30 14.02
C ILE A 86 -1.69 17.94 15.29
N SER A 87 -0.61 17.38 15.84
CA SER A 87 0.03 17.94 17.04
C SER A 87 1.56 17.97 16.92
N GLY A 88 2.21 18.85 17.69
CA GLY A 88 3.65 19.06 17.62
C GLY A 88 4.07 19.99 16.48
N VAL A 89 3.15 20.82 15.98
CA VAL A 89 3.37 21.78 14.89
C VAL A 89 2.96 23.19 15.35
N PRO A 90 3.73 23.80 16.27
CA PRO A 90 3.37 25.06 16.92
C PRO A 90 3.52 26.30 16.02
N THR A 91 4.13 26.15 14.85
CA THR A 91 4.52 27.29 14.01
C THR A 91 3.69 27.33 12.73
N VAL A 92 3.21 28.52 12.40
CA VAL A 92 2.43 28.81 11.20
C VAL A 92 3.30 29.58 10.21
N PHE A 93 3.30 29.13 8.96
CA PHE A 93 3.79 29.91 7.83
C PHE A 93 2.60 30.42 7.01
N ALA A 94 2.54 31.75 6.83
CA ALA A 94 1.47 32.39 6.08
C ALA A 94 1.62 32.19 4.57
N ALA A 95 0.49 32.12 3.87
CA ALA A 95 0.42 32.10 2.42
C ALA A 95 1.13 33.30 1.76
N GLY A 96 1.60 33.12 0.51
CA GLY A 96 2.24 34.16 -0.29
C GLY A 96 3.69 33.88 -0.69
N ALA A 97 4.22 32.70 -0.39
CA ALA A 97 5.55 32.31 -0.85
C ALA A 97 5.49 31.81 -2.30
N ALA A 98 6.45 32.26 -3.13
CA ALA A 98 6.52 31.88 -4.53
C ALA A 98 6.45 30.34 -4.71
N GLY A 99 5.59 29.89 -5.61
CA GLY A 99 5.38 28.49 -5.95
C GLY A 99 5.14 28.33 -7.44
N ASN A 100 5.34 27.12 -7.95
CA ASN A 100 5.21 26.82 -9.38
C ASN A 100 3.91 26.08 -9.71
N VAL A 101 3.08 25.80 -8.70
CA VAL A 101 1.83 25.05 -8.82
C VAL A 101 0.66 26.01 -8.97
N GLY A 102 -0.16 25.80 -10.00
CA GLY A 102 -1.35 26.58 -10.28
C GLY A 102 -2.60 25.99 -9.64
N GLY A 103 -3.76 26.55 -9.98
CA GLY A 103 -5.06 26.01 -9.56
C GLY A 103 -5.33 26.16 -8.06
N GLN A 104 -6.35 25.45 -7.59
CA GLN A 104 -6.68 25.43 -6.16
C GLN A 104 -5.73 24.53 -5.38
N LEU A 105 -5.07 23.57 -6.03
CA LEU A 105 -4.01 22.80 -5.41
C LEU A 105 -2.78 23.67 -5.11
N GLY A 106 -2.46 24.64 -5.97
CA GLY A 106 -1.47 25.68 -5.65
C GLY A 106 -1.86 26.52 -4.44
N SER A 107 -3.15 26.83 -4.30
CA SER A 107 -3.68 27.53 -3.11
C SER A 107 -3.63 26.66 -1.85
N LEU A 108 -3.84 25.35 -1.97
CA LEU A 108 -3.74 24.38 -0.87
C LEU A 108 -2.33 24.30 -0.29
N ILE A 109 -1.31 24.41 -1.16
CA ILE A 109 0.10 24.28 -0.76
C ILE A 109 0.82 25.61 -0.54
N ASP A 110 0.07 26.71 -0.39
CA ASP A 110 0.67 28.02 -0.21
C ASP A 110 1.05 28.29 1.26
N GLY A 111 0.13 28.04 2.19
CA GLY A 111 0.36 28.10 3.65
C GLY A 111 0.64 26.72 4.25
N PHE A 112 1.34 26.67 5.38
CA PHE A 112 1.58 25.41 6.10
C PHE A 112 1.85 25.60 7.59
N ILE A 113 1.78 24.51 8.34
CA ILE A 113 2.22 24.42 9.74
C ILE A 113 3.45 23.50 9.87
N TYR A 114 4.30 23.79 10.86
CA TYR A 114 5.54 23.05 11.08
C TYR A 114 6.06 23.21 12.53
N GLY A 115 7.20 22.57 12.81
CA GLY A 115 7.92 22.70 14.09
C GLY A 115 8.17 21.38 14.83
N GLY A 116 7.67 20.25 14.32
CA GLY A 116 7.77 18.90 14.88
C GLY A 116 9.19 18.35 15.08
N ASN A 117 9.93 18.93 16.01
CA ASN A 117 11.24 18.52 16.47
C ASN A 117 11.20 18.36 18.00
N PRO A 118 11.27 17.13 18.55
CA PRO A 118 11.71 15.91 17.85
C PRO A 118 10.66 15.25 16.95
N ALA A 119 9.37 15.47 17.17
CA ALA A 119 8.31 14.82 16.41
C ALA A 119 7.03 15.65 16.26
N SER A 120 6.26 15.34 15.23
CA SER A 120 4.85 15.71 15.08
C SER A 120 4.00 14.47 14.84
N THR A 121 2.72 14.51 15.22
CA THR A 121 1.78 13.41 15.03
C THR A 121 0.56 13.86 14.26
N PHE A 122 0.10 12.99 13.37
CA PHE A 122 -1.13 13.10 12.62
C PHE A 122 -2.03 11.94 13.03
N ASN A 123 -3.17 12.22 13.64
CA ASN A 123 -4.13 11.20 14.07
C ASN A 123 -5.35 11.24 13.17
N LEU A 124 -5.73 10.10 12.62
CA LEU A 124 -7.03 9.85 12.01
C LEU A 124 -7.95 9.19 13.03
N THR A 125 -9.22 9.56 12.98
CA THR A 125 -10.30 8.90 13.73
C THR A 125 -11.48 8.61 12.80
N GLY A 126 -12.48 7.87 13.26
CA GLY A 126 -13.64 7.52 12.42
C GLY A 126 -13.33 6.48 11.35
N LEU A 127 -12.24 5.73 11.49
CA LEU A 127 -11.91 4.62 10.60
C LEU A 127 -12.82 3.41 10.86
N THR A 128 -13.04 2.60 9.83
CA THR A 128 -13.76 1.32 9.93
C THR A 128 -12.76 0.18 9.80
N ALA A 129 -12.71 -0.72 10.78
CA ALA A 129 -11.82 -1.88 10.73
C ALA A 129 -12.10 -2.75 9.49
N GLY A 130 -11.04 -3.19 8.80
CA GLY A 130 -11.10 -3.94 7.54
C GLY A 130 -11.32 -3.07 6.30
N GLN A 131 -11.59 -1.77 6.46
CA GLN A 131 -11.64 -0.84 5.33
C GLN A 131 -10.24 -0.34 4.98
N THR A 132 -9.93 -0.31 3.69
CA THR A 132 -8.70 0.30 3.17
C THR A 132 -8.90 1.79 2.96
N TYR A 133 -7.90 2.57 3.37
CA TYR A 133 -7.82 4.01 3.21
C TYR A 133 -6.54 4.42 2.48
N SER A 134 -6.59 5.52 1.74
CA SER A 134 -5.42 6.20 1.18
C SER A 134 -5.36 7.62 1.73
N LEU A 135 -4.40 7.87 2.62
CA LEU A 135 -4.07 9.19 3.13
C LEU A 135 -3.04 9.84 2.19
N ALA A 136 -3.35 11.01 1.66
CA ALA A 136 -2.47 11.79 0.80
C ALA A 136 -2.10 13.11 1.45
N PHE A 137 -0.81 13.37 1.62
CA PHE A 137 -0.25 14.68 1.96
C PHE A 137 0.22 15.37 0.68
N TYR A 138 -0.38 16.51 0.38
CA TYR A 138 0.00 17.36 -0.74
C TYR A 138 1.08 18.32 -0.26
N ASN A 139 2.25 18.30 -0.90
CA ASN A 139 3.39 19.09 -0.46
C ASN A 139 4.03 19.84 -1.63
N ARG A 140 4.97 20.71 -1.31
CA ARG A 140 5.95 21.22 -2.28
C ARG A 140 7.36 21.13 -1.73
N GLY A 141 8.34 20.98 -2.62
CA GLY A 141 9.73 21.25 -2.27
C GLY A 141 9.86 22.69 -1.77
N TRP A 142 10.64 22.91 -0.71
CA TRP A 142 10.82 24.23 -0.12
C TRP A 142 12.24 24.75 -0.29
N ASP A 143 13.23 23.91 -0.01
CA ASP A 143 14.63 24.28 -0.17
C ASP A 143 15.49 23.03 -0.37
N LYS A 144 16.30 23.00 -1.44
CA LYS A 144 17.20 21.88 -1.74
C LYS A 144 18.35 21.77 -0.74
N ASP A 145 18.73 22.88 -0.11
CA ASP A 145 19.87 22.93 0.79
C ASP A 145 19.49 22.48 2.22
N TYR A 146 18.19 22.45 2.54
CA TYR A 146 17.69 21.99 3.83
C TYR A 146 17.03 20.63 3.68
N ASN A 147 17.73 19.59 4.13
CA ASN A 147 17.16 18.25 4.13
C ASN A 147 16.05 18.12 5.20
N ARG A 148 14.77 18.13 4.80
CA ARG A 148 13.60 17.80 5.65
C ARG A 148 13.32 16.31 5.74
N THR A 149 14.34 15.46 5.80
CA THR A 149 14.14 14.01 6.01
C THR A 149 13.42 13.74 7.32
N GLN A 150 12.32 13.01 7.22
CA GLN A 150 11.53 12.47 8.32
C GLN A 150 11.63 10.95 8.34
N ASN A 151 11.79 10.38 9.53
CA ASN A 151 11.53 8.98 9.80
C ASN A 151 10.06 8.86 10.22
N ILE A 152 9.26 8.28 9.35
CA ILE A 152 7.82 8.19 9.50
C ILE A 152 7.46 6.80 9.99
N THR A 153 6.65 6.71 11.04
CA THR A 153 6.11 5.46 11.56
C THR A 153 4.60 5.57 11.77
N THR A 154 3.94 4.43 11.88
CA THR A 154 2.49 4.36 12.07
C THR A 154 2.13 3.41 13.20
N THR A 155 0.96 3.58 13.80
CA THR A 155 0.43 2.63 14.78
C THR A 155 0.13 1.26 14.18
N GLY A 156 -0.19 1.20 12.88
CA GLY A 156 -0.28 -0.01 12.09
C GLY A 156 1.08 -0.63 11.72
N GLY A 157 2.20 -0.10 12.21
CA GLY A 157 3.53 -0.70 12.07
C GLY A 157 4.24 -0.44 10.73
N ALA A 158 3.62 0.28 9.79
CA ALA A 158 4.29 0.74 8.59
C ALA A 158 5.31 1.84 8.93
N ALA A 159 6.43 1.86 8.20
CA ALA A 159 7.49 2.86 8.37
C ALA A 159 8.14 3.22 7.04
N THR A 160 8.66 4.44 6.94
CA THR A 160 9.46 4.89 5.79
C THR A 160 10.38 6.05 6.19
N THR A 161 11.33 6.37 5.32
CA THR A 161 12.09 7.63 5.38
C THR A 161 11.71 8.47 4.17
N PHE A 162 11.26 9.69 4.40
CA PHE A 162 10.78 10.59 3.35
C PHE A 162 11.34 12.00 3.57
N THR A 163 11.68 12.70 2.49
CA THR A 163 11.97 14.13 2.52
C THR A 163 11.05 14.81 1.53
N SER A 164 10.42 15.93 1.91
CA SER A 164 9.58 16.72 1.00
C SER A 164 10.39 17.55 0.00
N ASP A 165 11.71 17.70 0.22
CA ASP A 165 12.61 18.51 -0.62
C ASP A 165 13.33 17.69 -1.69
N PHE A 166 12.77 16.53 -2.07
CA PHE A 166 13.38 15.68 -3.09
C PHE A 166 13.23 16.23 -4.52
N ASN A 167 12.33 17.19 -4.73
CA ASN A 167 12.11 17.88 -6.00
C ASN A 167 12.43 19.38 -5.91
N ASP A 168 12.30 20.10 -7.03
CA ASP A 168 12.63 21.53 -7.07
C ASP A 168 11.76 22.38 -6.12
N PRO A 169 12.32 23.42 -5.48
CA PRO A 169 11.55 24.35 -4.66
C PRO A 169 10.36 24.94 -5.41
N GLY A 170 9.19 24.90 -4.78
CA GLY A 170 7.93 25.36 -5.36
C GLY A 170 7.20 24.33 -6.22
N ASN A 171 7.80 23.17 -6.55
CA ASN A 171 7.13 22.10 -7.30
C ASN A 171 6.36 21.14 -6.40
N LEU A 172 5.24 20.64 -6.91
CA LEU A 172 4.35 19.70 -6.22
C LEU A 172 5.02 18.34 -6.04
N ASN A 173 4.92 17.81 -4.83
CA ASN A 173 5.08 16.39 -4.59
C ASN A 173 4.00 15.87 -3.64
N ILE A 174 3.80 14.57 -3.67
CA ILE A 174 2.78 13.90 -2.85
C ILE A 174 3.41 12.78 -2.06
N LEU A 175 3.04 12.67 -0.77
CA LEU A 175 3.30 11.50 0.05
C LEU A 175 1.96 10.81 0.30
N ARG A 176 1.88 9.51 0.00
CA ARG A 176 0.69 8.69 0.27
C ARG A 176 1.00 7.60 1.27
N TYR A 177 0.00 7.29 2.07
CA TYR A 177 -0.04 6.13 2.96
C TYR A 177 -1.34 5.36 2.68
N THR A 178 -1.20 4.17 2.10
CA THR A 178 -2.34 3.28 1.81
C THR A 178 -2.33 2.14 2.81
N PHE A 179 -3.41 1.94 3.57
CA PHE A 179 -3.46 0.97 4.65
C PHE A 179 -4.85 0.39 4.90
N THR A 180 -4.91 -0.82 5.43
CA THR A 180 -6.16 -1.39 5.99
C THR A 180 -6.28 -1.01 7.46
N ALA A 181 -7.36 -0.34 7.84
CA ALA A 181 -7.56 0.03 9.24
C ALA A 181 -7.82 -1.22 10.10
N THR A 182 -7.13 -1.32 11.24
CA THR A 182 -7.33 -2.39 12.23
C THR A 182 -8.30 -2.00 13.34
N GLY A 183 -8.62 -0.72 13.44
CA GLY A 183 -9.52 -0.14 14.43
C GLY A 183 -10.09 1.20 13.98
N ALA A 184 -10.55 1.99 14.94
CA ALA A 184 -11.21 3.27 14.68
C ALA A 184 -10.26 4.47 14.48
N SER A 185 -8.96 4.26 14.65
CA SER A 185 -7.94 5.30 14.57
C SER A 185 -6.62 4.78 14.03
N GLU A 186 -5.86 5.67 13.39
CA GLU A 186 -4.50 5.42 12.91
C GLU A 186 -3.67 6.68 13.15
N THR A 187 -2.48 6.52 13.73
CA THR A 187 -1.56 7.63 13.99
C THR A 187 -0.33 7.50 13.10
N VAL A 188 -0.02 8.56 12.35
CA VAL A 188 1.24 8.72 11.63
C VAL A 188 2.15 9.67 12.43
N THR A 189 3.34 9.21 12.77
CA THR A 189 4.35 9.99 13.50
C THR A 189 5.48 10.37 12.56
N PHE A 190 5.80 11.66 12.50
CA PHE A 190 6.92 12.20 11.72
C PHE A 190 8.02 12.61 12.68
N ASN A 191 9.14 11.89 12.67
CA ASN A 191 10.32 12.22 13.47
C ASN A 191 11.36 12.89 12.57
N SER A 192 11.79 14.09 12.93
CA SER A 192 12.81 14.81 12.17
C SER A 192 14.17 14.10 12.28
N ALA A 193 14.75 13.68 11.14
CA ALA A 193 16.03 12.98 11.10
C ALA A 193 17.25 13.93 11.08
N ALA A 194 17.06 15.18 10.65
CA ALA A 194 18.15 16.15 10.43
C ALA A 194 17.86 17.53 11.05
N GLY A 195 16.93 17.62 12.00
CA GLY A 195 16.55 18.86 12.71
C GLY A 195 15.51 19.72 11.95
N ASN A 196 15.44 19.62 10.63
CA ASN A 196 14.40 20.25 9.82
C ASN A 196 13.10 19.44 9.86
N THR A 197 11.98 20.12 10.03
CA THR A 197 10.67 19.50 10.31
C THR A 197 9.82 19.39 9.06
N PHE A 198 8.87 18.45 9.06
CA PHE A 198 7.86 18.34 8.01
C PHE A 198 6.98 19.61 7.93
N HIS A 199 6.61 20.00 6.71
CA HIS A 199 5.64 21.07 6.45
C HIS A 199 4.29 20.43 6.12
N PHE A 200 3.26 20.69 6.92
CA PHE A 200 1.89 20.21 6.63
C PHE A 200 1.11 21.31 5.92
N PHE A 201 0.88 21.13 4.63
CA PHE A 201 0.13 22.07 3.77
C PHE A 201 -1.35 21.70 3.64
N GLY A 202 -1.63 20.48 3.21
CA GLY A 202 -2.98 19.99 2.99
C GLY A 202 -2.98 18.47 2.82
N PHE A 203 -4.10 17.83 3.12
CA PHE A 203 -4.23 16.39 2.99
C PHE A 203 -5.65 15.96 2.67
N SER A 204 -5.80 14.71 2.22
CA SER A 204 -7.09 14.04 2.12
C SER A 204 -6.97 12.58 2.52
N THR A 205 -8.02 12.03 3.11
CA THR A 205 -8.12 10.60 3.44
C THR A 205 -9.28 9.99 2.67
N GLU A 206 -8.96 9.18 1.67
CA GLU A 206 -9.92 8.48 0.83
C GLU A 206 -10.26 7.11 1.42
N GLN A 207 -11.54 6.74 1.45
CA GLN A 207 -11.97 5.35 1.59
C GLN A 207 -11.86 4.65 0.22
N THR A 208 -10.92 3.72 0.08
CA THR A 208 -10.56 3.13 -1.22
C THR A 208 -11.68 2.32 -1.86
N PHE A 209 -12.48 1.60 -1.06
CA PHE A 209 -13.56 0.74 -1.57
C PHE A 209 -14.92 1.35 -1.26
N ASN A 210 -15.58 1.87 -2.30
CA ASN A 210 -16.93 2.45 -2.25
C ASN A 210 -17.83 1.98 -3.41
N ASN A 211 -17.29 1.17 -4.31
CA ASN A 211 -17.93 0.81 -5.58
C ASN A 211 -18.16 -0.70 -5.68
N ALA A 212 -19.23 -1.16 -5.04
CA ALA A 212 -19.58 -2.57 -4.94
C ALA A 212 -20.30 -3.06 -6.19
N TRP A 213 -19.90 -4.24 -6.67
CA TRP A 213 -20.68 -5.00 -7.65
C TRP A 213 -21.99 -5.46 -7.03
N SER A 214 -23.08 -5.45 -7.80
CA SER A 214 -24.41 -5.87 -7.35
C SER A 214 -25.07 -6.93 -8.24
N SER A 215 -24.85 -6.89 -9.56
CA SER A 215 -25.37 -7.88 -10.51
C SER A 215 -24.70 -7.79 -11.88
N GLY A 216 -24.89 -8.83 -12.72
CA GLY A 216 -24.42 -8.87 -14.11
C GLY A 216 -23.14 -9.69 -14.32
N SER A 217 -23.05 -10.34 -15.49
CA SER A 217 -21.96 -11.27 -15.81
C SER A 217 -20.80 -10.64 -16.56
N ASP A 218 -21.02 -9.57 -17.32
CA ASP A 218 -19.97 -8.89 -18.08
C ASP A 218 -19.57 -7.58 -17.40
N TRP A 219 -18.26 -7.31 -17.29
CA TRP A 219 -17.75 -6.11 -16.63
C TRP A 219 -18.34 -4.84 -17.23
N SER A 220 -18.46 -4.80 -18.57
CA SER A 220 -18.99 -3.65 -19.32
C SER A 220 -20.46 -3.31 -19.05
N THR A 221 -21.26 -4.26 -18.57
CA THR A 221 -22.70 -4.09 -18.34
C THR A 221 -23.14 -4.43 -16.91
N ALA A 222 -22.23 -4.87 -16.05
CA ALA A 222 -22.51 -5.13 -14.65
C ALA A 222 -22.97 -3.86 -13.91
N SER A 223 -23.79 -4.05 -12.88
CA SER A 223 -24.31 -2.99 -12.04
C SER A 223 -23.40 -2.76 -10.84
N TRP A 224 -23.00 -1.50 -10.65
CA TRP A 224 -22.06 -1.05 -9.61
C TRP A 224 -22.69 0.07 -8.78
N SER A 225 -22.32 0.20 -7.50
CA SER A 225 -22.92 1.19 -6.60
C SER A 225 -22.58 2.64 -6.95
N VAL A 226 -21.48 2.90 -7.67
CA VAL A 226 -21.08 4.24 -8.10
C VAL A 226 -21.09 4.34 -9.62
N ALA A 227 -20.12 3.72 -10.27
CA ALA A 227 -19.97 3.71 -11.72
C ALA A 227 -19.17 2.47 -12.11
N GLN A 228 -19.22 2.07 -13.38
CA GLN A 228 -18.34 1.00 -13.84
C GLN A 228 -16.87 1.33 -13.56
N PRO A 229 -16.13 0.48 -12.83
CA PRO A 229 -14.70 0.68 -12.60
C PRO A 229 -13.95 0.58 -13.93
N ASN A 230 -13.41 1.70 -14.40
CA ASN A 230 -12.57 1.78 -15.59
C ASN A 230 -11.73 3.06 -15.63
N GLY A 231 -10.78 3.20 -14.70
CA GLY A 231 -9.86 4.32 -14.63
C GLY A 231 -8.83 4.16 -13.53
N ALA A 232 -7.76 4.95 -13.60
CA ALA A 232 -6.77 5.01 -12.53
C ALA A 232 -7.44 5.41 -11.20
N GLY A 233 -7.07 4.76 -10.11
CA GLY A 233 -7.65 5.01 -8.77
C GLY A 233 -9.11 4.56 -8.59
N SER A 234 -9.80 4.08 -9.65
CA SER A 234 -11.13 3.49 -9.50
C SER A 234 -11.06 2.16 -8.74
N ASN A 235 -12.13 1.77 -8.06
CA ASN A 235 -12.17 0.51 -7.31
C ASN A 235 -13.31 -0.40 -7.80
N ALA A 236 -13.08 -1.71 -7.67
CA ALA A 236 -14.06 -2.76 -7.83
C ALA A 236 -14.14 -3.57 -6.53
N ASP A 237 -15.29 -3.51 -5.85
CA ASP A 237 -15.52 -4.23 -4.61
C ASP A 237 -16.50 -5.40 -4.81
N PHE A 238 -15.96 -6.61 -4.77
CA PHE A 238 -16.67 -7.86 -4.95
C PHE A 238 -17.07 -8.43 -3.58
N THR A 239 -18.28 -8.10 -3.16
CA THR A 239 -18.82 -8.51 -1.84
C THR A 239 -19.18 -10.00 -1.78
N ALA A 240 -19.32 -10.53 -0.57
CA ALA A 240 -19.66 -11.94 -0.35
C ALA A 240 -20.92 -12.38 -1.08
N GLN A 241 -20.83 -13.51 -1.81
CA GLN A 241 -21.94 -14.11 -2.55
C GLN A 241 -22.40 -15.44 -1.93
N GLY A 242 -23.63 -15.85 -2.23
CA GLY A 242 -24.20 -17.12 -1.75
C GLY A 242 -23.65 -18.37 -2.44
N SER A 243 -22.96 -18.21 -3.56
CA SER A 243 -22.32 -19.27 -4.35
C SER A 243 -21.11 -18.72 -5.09
N PRO A 244 -20.22 -19.58 -5.65
CA PRO A 244 -19.17 -19.12 -6.54
C PRO A 244 -19.74 -18.26 -7.67
N THR A 245 -19.12 -17.13 -7.94
CA THR A 245 -19.61 -16.10 -8.87
C THR A 245 -18.49 -15.65 -9.78
N SER A 246 -18.80 -15.45 -11.06
CA SER A 246 -17.82 -15.02 -12.05
C SER A 246 -18.25 -13.72 -12.71
N ILE A 247 -17.28 -12.87 -13.03
CA ILE A 247 -17.43 -11.70 -13.89
C ILE A 247 -16.47 -11.83 -15.07
N ASN A 248 -16.99 -11.70 -16.27
CA ASN A 248 -16.25 -11.74 -17.52
C ASN A 248 -15.68 -10.35 -17.83
N LEU A 249 -14.36 -10.26 -17.97
CA LEU A 249 -13.66 -9.09 -18.45
C LEU A 249 -13.74 -9.03 -19.97
N ASP A 250 -14.90 -8.57 -20.44
CA ASP A 250 -15.33 -8.56 -21.84
C ASP A 250 -14.67 -7.47 -22.71
N ALA A 251 -14.01 -6.50 -22.08
CA ALA A 251 -13.10 -5.55 -22.70
C ALA A 251 -11.93 -5.25 -21.75
N ALA A 252 -10.81 -4.75 -22.28
CA ALA A 252 -9.68 -4.35 -21.43
C ALA A 252 -10.10 -3.24 -20.46
N ARG A 253 -9.68 -3.35 -19.19
CA ARG A 253 -10.04 -2.40 -18.12
C ARG A 253 -8.82 -1.97 -17.34
N THR A 254 -8.85 -0.72 -16.90
CA THR A 254 -7.93 -0.21 -15.89
C THR A 254 -8.69 0.01 -14.60
N VAL A 255 -8.18 -0.49 -13.47
CA VAL A 255 -8.73 -0.21 -12.14
C VAL A 255 -7.59 0.05 -11.17
N GLY A 256 -7.78 0.91 -10.18
CA GLY A 256 -6.78 1.11 -9.13
C GLY A 256 -6.79 0.05 -8.07
N HIS A 257 -7.98 -0.44 -7.71
CA HIS A 257 -8.13 -1.30 -6.54
C HIS A 257 -9.18 -2.38 -6.79
N ILE A 258 -8.92 -3.58 -6.27
CA ILE A 258 -9.87 -4.69 -6.27
C ILE A 258 -9.93 -5.26 -4.87
N ARG A 259 -11.13 -5.52 -4.35
CA ARG A 259 -11.34 -6.30 -3.14
C ARG A 259 -12.31 -7.43 -3.42
N PHE A 260 -12.01 -8.60 -2.87
CA PHE A 260 -12.92 -9.73 -2.81
C PHE A 260 -13.27 -10.05 -1.36
N ASP A 261 -14.48 -10.53 -1.14
CA ASP A 261 -14.92 -11.05 0.15
C ASP A 261 -15.87 -12.25 -0.02
N GLY A 262 -16.00 -13.03 1.05
CA GLY A 262 -16.87 -14.17 1.18
C GLY A 262 -16.14 -15.52 1.07
N ALA A 263 -16.74 -16.55 1.68
CA ALA A 263 -16.23 -17.92 1.60
C ALA A 263 -16.34 -18.52 0.19
N ASN A 264 -17.28 -18.02 -0.62
CA ASN A 264 -17.49 -18.47 -1.99
C ASN A 264 -16.57 -17.75 -2.96
N ALA A 265 -16.02 -18.49 -3.93
CA ALA A 265 -15.04 -17.94 -4.85
C ALA A 265 -15.64 -16.89 -5.80
N TRP A 266 -14.94 -15.76 -5.94
CA TRP A 266 -15.05 -14.87 -7.06
C TRP A 266 -14.06 -15.28 -8.15
N THR A 267 -14.48 -15.19 -9.41
CA THR A 267 -13.59 -15.36 -10.56
C THR A 267 -13.72 -14.19 -11.53
N VAL A 268 -12.64 -13.44 -11.74
CA VAL A 268 -12.53 -12.49 -12.86
C VAL A 268 -11.93 -13.23 -14.05
N SER A 269 -12.76 -13.50 -15.05
CA SER A 269 -12.39 -14.26 -16.25
C SER A 269 -12.36 -13.39 -17.51
N GLY A 270 -12.19 -13.99 -18.69
CA GLY A 270 -12.15 -13.28 -19.97
C GLY A 270 -10.74 -13.21 -20.58
N ALA A 271 -10.67 -12.81 -21.86
CA ALA A 271 -9.43 -12.79 -22.64
C ALA A 271 -8.71 -11.43 -22.63
N ASN A 272 -9.34 -10.39 -22.10
CA ASN A 272 -8.83 -9.03 -22.14
C ASN A 272 -7.99 -8.69 -20.91
N THR A 273 -6.94 -7.88 -21.06
CA THR A 273 -6.07 -7.51 -19.94
C THR A 273 -6.77 -6.63 -18.90
N LEU A 274 -6.57 -6.98 -17.63
CA LEU A 274 -6.84 -6.14 -16.47
C LEU A 274 -5.58 -5.36 -16.08
N THR A 275 -5.64 -4.04 -16.11
CA THR A 275 -4.53 -3.17 -15.69
C THR A 275 -4.80 -2.63 -14.30
N LEU A 276 -3.87 -2.87 -13.37
CA LEU A 276 -3.91 -2.29 -12.03
C LEU A 276 -3.11 -0.97 -12.01
N GLN A 277 -3.81 0.13 -11.73
CA GLN A 277 -3.26 1.47 -11.69
C GLN A 277 -4.00 2.33 -10.65
N ALA A 278 -3.49 2.42 -9.43
CA ALA A 278 -3.86 3.48 -8.49
C ALA A 278 -3.57 4.90 -9.02
N ASP A 279 -4.03 5.91 -8.29
CA ASP A 279 -3.71 7.32 -8.58
C ASP A 279 -2.21 7.60 -8.59
N VAL A 280 -1.82 8.74 -9.17
CA VAL A 280 -0.43 9.20 -9.19
C VAL A 280 0.16 9.20 -7.78
N GLY A 281 1.35 8.59 -7.66
CA GLY A 281 2.06 8.40 -6.40
C GLY A 281 1.44 7.38 -5.45
N GLY A 282 0.43 6.62 -5.89
CA GLY A 282 -0.24 5.57 -5.12
C GLY A 282 0.21 4.15 -5.46
N THR A 283 -0.34 3.19 -4.71
CA THR A 283 -0.17 1.74 -4.93
C THR A 283 -1.53 1.11 -5.13
N SER A 284 -1.64 0.21 -6.11
CA SER A 284 -2.85 -0.57 -6.33
C SER A 284 -3.08 -1.52 -5.15
N VAL A 285 -4.33 -1.74 -4.79
CA VAL A 285 -4.71 -2.66 -3.70
C VAL A 285 -5.42 -3.85 -4.30
N LEU A 286 -4.95 -5.05 -3.96
CA LEU A 286 -5.61 -6.31 -4.28
C LEU A 286 -5.95 -7.00 -2.97
N GLY A 287 -7.16 -6.79 -2.48
CA GLY A 287 -7.64 -7.33 -1.21
C GLY A 287 -8.41 -8.64 -1.37
N ALA A 288 -8.23 -9.55 -0.42
CA ALA A 288 -9.18 -10.63 -0.16
C ALA A 288 -9.45 -10.67 1.34
N THR A 289 -10.60 -10.16 1.77
CA THR A 289 -10.95 -10.12 3.20
C THR A 289 -11.00 -11.54 3.79
N SER A 290 -11.59 -12.46 3.03
CA SER A 290 -11.70 -13.88 3.36
C SER A 290 -11.73 -14.71 2.07
N GLY A 291 -11.83 -16.03 2.17
CA GLY A 291 -12.04 -16.90 1.01
C GLY A 291 -10.81 -17.09 0.10
N SER A 292 -11.06 -17.75 -1.03
CA SER A 292 -10.09 -17.96 -2.11
C SER A 292 -10.73 -17.55 -3.42
N HIS A 293 -10.06 -16.66 -4.13
CA HIS A 293 -10.58 -15.99 -5.33
C HIS A 293 -9.56 -16.02 -6.44
N THR A 294 -10.02 -15.91 -7.69
CA THR A 294 -9.16 -16.07 -8.85
C THR A 294 -9.36 -14.91 -9.84
N ILE A 295 -8.26 -14.40 -10.37
CA ILE A 295 -8.20 -13.57 -11.57
C ILE A 295 -7.52 -14.41 -12.63
N SER A 296 -8.31 -14.94 -13.57
CA SER A 296 -7.83 -15.83 -14.62
C SER A 296 -7.49 -15.11 -15.93
N THR A 297 -7.85 -13.83 -16.02
CA THR A 297 -7.40 -12.96 -17.10
C THR A 297 -5.96 -12.49 -16.90
N ALA A 298 -5.32 -12.00 -17.96
CA ALA A 298 -4.02 -11.34 -17.88
C ALA A 298 -4.10 -10.09 -16.99
N VAL A 299 -3.10 -9.91 -16.12
CA VAL A 299 -2.96 -8.77 -15.21
C VAL A 299 -1.67 -8.01 -15.51
N ASN A 300 -1.78 -6.69 -15.69
CA ASN A 300 -0.63 -5.79 -15.86
C ASN A 300 -0.59 -4.76 -14.72
N LEU A 301 0.59 -4.53 -14.14
CA LEU A 301 0.78 -3.48 -13.13
C LEU A 301 1.35 -2.22 -13.78
N ASN A 302 0.69 -1.08 -13.56
CA ASN A 302 1.22 0.25 -13.91
C ASN A 302 1.78 1.01 -12.69
N ASN A 303 1.57 0.50 -11.48
CA ASN A 303 2.23 0.95 -10.26
C ASN A 303 2.37 -0.22 -9.27
N GLY A 304 2.83 0.07 -8.05
CA GLY A 304 2.98 -0.93 -6.99
C GLY A 304 1.70 -1.69 -6.70
N LEU A 305 1.83 -2.90 -6.17
CA LEU A 305 0.72 -3.72 -5.71
C LEU A 305 0.84 -3.99 -4.22
N LEU A 306 -0.23 -3.77 -3.47
CA LEU A 306 -0.37 -4.16 -2.08
C LEU A 306 -1.46 -5.24 -1.97
N LYS A 307 -1.07 -6.45 -1.55
CA LYS A 307 -1.99 -7.53 -1.21
C LYS A 307 -2.39 -7.43 0.26
N THR A 308 -3.69 -7.33 0.53
CA THR A 308 -4.25 -7.21 1.89
C THR A 308 -5.32 -8.27 2.17
N GLY A 309 -5.67 -8.39 3.45
CA GLY A 309 -6.71 -9.29 3.96
C GLY A 309 -6.28 -10.75 4.00
N ALA A 310 -6.86 -11.50 4.94
CA ALA A 310 -6.47 -12.87 5.28
C ALA A 310 -6.75 -13.89 4.15
N GLY A 311 -7.59 -13.54 3.18
CA GLY A 311 -7.96 -14.39 2.05
C GLY A 311 -6.85 -14.57 1.01
N THR A 312 -7.16 -15.41 0.03
CA THR A 312 -6.26 -15.79 -1.06
C THR A 312 -6.73 -15.17 -2.38
N VAL A 313 -5.80 -14.57 -3.14
CA VAL A 313 -6.03 -14.19 -4.54
C VAL A 313 -5.06 -14.96 -5.43
N GLU A 314 -5.60 -15.72 -6.37
CA GLU A 314 -4.85 -16.43 -7.39
C GLU A 314 -4.85 -15.64 -8.71
N LEU A 315 -3.65 -15.38 -9.23
CA LEU A 315 -3.43 -14.88 -10.58
C LEU A 315 -3.08 -16.08 -11.47
N SER A 316 -4.09 -16.60 -12.18
CA SER A 316 -3.95 -17.75 -13.06
C SER A 316 -3.84 -17.38 -14.55
N GLY A 317 -4.07 -16.10 -14.90
CA GLY A 317 -3.67 -15.54 -16.18
C GLY A 317 -2.21 -15.08 -16.21
N ALA A 318 -1.76 -14.56 -17.35
CA ALA A 318 -0.42 -13.97 -17.46
C ALA A 318 -0.30 -12.76 -16.52
N PHE A 319 0.76 -12.71 -15.70
CA PHE A 319 0.98 -11.61 -14.76
C PHE A 319 2.25 -10.84 -15.11
N ASN A 320 2.10 -9.56 -15.45
CA ASN A 320 3.21 -8.65 -15.73
C ASN A 320 3.31 -7.59 -14.62
N ALA A 321 4.34 -7.71 -13.79
CA ALA A 321 4.61 -6.74 -12.73
C ALA A 321 5.61 -5.63 -13.13
N GLY A 322 6.22 -5.70 -14.32
CA GLY A 322 7.20 -4.72 -14.78
C GLY A 322 8.34 -4.50 -13.78
N SER A 323 8.63 -3.23 -13.46
CA SER A 323 9.55 -2.83 -12.38
C SER A 323 8.84 -2.45 -11.08
N ASN A 324 7.52 -2.68 -11.00
CA ASN A 324 6.73 -2.25 -9.86
C ASN A 324 7.00 -3.13 -8.64
N ASN A 325 6.87 -2.54 -7.45
CA ASN A 325 6.98 -3.28 -6.20
C ASN A 325 5.70 -4.08 -5.93
N ILE A 326 5.86 -5.25 -5.32
CA ILE A 326 4.75 -6.06 -4.81
C ILE A 326 4.94 -6.17 -3.30
N THR A 327 3.94 -5.77 -2.52
CA THR A 327 3.94 -5.88 -1.07
C THR A 327 2.84 -6.84 -0.65
N LEU A 328 3.22 -7.87 0.09
CA LEU A 328 2.36 -8.91 0.65
C LEU A 328 2.09 -8.55 2.11
N GLY A 329 1.08 -7.72 2.36
CA GLY A 329 0.70 -7.26 3.70
C GLY A 329 0.10 -8.39 4.54
N ASP A 330 -0.90 -9.09 3.98
CA ASP A 330 -1.61 -10.20 4.64
C ASP A 330 -2.20 -11.21 3.62
N GLY A 331 -2.56 -12.39 4.12
CA GLY A 331 -3.12 -13.50 3.34
C GLY A 331 -2.13 -14.07 2.34
N THR A 332 -2.64 -14.54 1.20
CA THR A 332 -1.80 -15.20 0.18
C THR A 332 -2.05 -14.66 -1.21
N LEU A 333 -0.98 -14.30 -1.91
CA LEU A 333 -0.99 -14.11 -3.37
C LEU A 333 -0.49 -15.39 -4.03
N VAL A 334 -1.30 -16.00 -4.90
CA VAL A 334 -0.93 -17.20 -5.66
C VAL A 334 -0.61 -16.80 -7.09
N LEU A 335 0.52 -17.25 -7.60
CA LEU A 335 0.90 -17.14 -9.00
C LEU A 335 0.85 -18.55 -9.61
N SER A 336 -0.12 -18.80 -10.50
CA SER A 336 -0.33 -20.11 -11.12
C SER A 336 -0.46 -20.06 -12.64
N GLY A 337 -0.52 -18.87 -13.22
CA GLY A 337 -0.56 -18.66 -14.67
C GLY A 337 0.81 -18.67 -15.34
N ASP A 338 0.94 -17.95 -16.45
CA ASP A 338 2.24 -17.61 -17.03
C ASP A 338 2.95 -16.59 -16.14
N THR A 339 3.85 -17.12 -15.32
CA THR A 339 4.64 -16.41 -14.31
C THR A 339 6.04 -16.08 -14.80
N THR A 340 6.36 -16.33 -16.08
CA THR A 340 7.66 -15.89 -16.65
C THR A 340 7.83 -14.37 -16.58
N ASN A 341 6.75 -13.63 -16.30
CA ASN A 341 6.67 -12.17 -16.30
C ASN A 341 6.43 -11.51 -14.92
N ILE A 342 6.62 -12.21 -13.79
CA ILE A 342 6.85 -11.47 -12.53
C ILE A 342 8.01 -10.49 -12.75
N GLY A 343 8.96 -10.79 -13.62
CA GLY A 343 10.01 -9.86 -14.03
C GLY A 343 11.18 -9.85 -13.06
N ASN A 344 12.14 -8.97 -13.33
CA ASN A 344 13.51 -9.05 -12.79
C ASN A 344 13.94 -7.80 -12.01
N SER A 345 13.05 -6.81 -11.88
CA SER A 345 13.30 -5.51 -11.25
C SER A 345 12.18 -5.19 -10.27
N GLY A 346 12.45 -4.31 -9.30
CA GLY A 346 11.54 -4.04 -8.18
C GLY A 346 11.68 -5.08 -7.06
N THR A 347 10.90 -4.90 -6.01
CA THR A 347 10.97 -5.70 -4.77
C THR A 347 9.69 -6.49 -4.55
N ILE A 348 9.80 -7.70 -4.00
CA ILE A 348 8.69 -8.40 -3.33
C ILE A 348 8.89 -8.24 -1.83
N GLY A 349 8.06 -7.42 -1.19
CA GLY A 349 8.04 -7.20 0.24
C GLY A 349 7.05 -8.12 0.95
N PHE A 350 7.44 -8.69 2.09
CA PHE A 350 6.62 -9.51 2.97
C PHE A 350 6.34 -8.72 4.25
N GLY A 351 5.17 -8.09 4.30
CA GLY A 351 4.64 -7.32 5.43
C GLY A 351 3.83 -8.15 6.43
N GLY A 352 3.72 -9.47 6.20
CA GLY A 352 2.93 -10.42 6.98
C GLY A 352 2.25 -11.47 6.11
N GLY A 353 2.07 -11.18 4.82
CA GLY A 353 1.46 -12.07 3.84
C GLY A 353 2.42 -13.08 3.23
N ASN A 354 1.85 -13.95 2.38
CA ASN A 354 2.54 -15.07 1.76
C ASN A 354 2.50 -15.00 0.23
N LEU A 355 3.55 -15.55 -0.39
CA LEU A 355 3.59 -15.80 -1.82
C LEU A 355 3.47 -17.31 -2.06
N LYS A 356 2.55 -17.72 -2.93
CA LYS A 356 2.50 -19.08 -3.43
C LYS A 356 2.82 -19.10 -4.92
N VAL A 357 3.68 -20.02 -5.32
CA VAL A 357 4.04 -20.28 -6.71
C VAL A 357 3.56 -21.69 -7.07
N ALA A 358 2.65 -21.77 -8.03
CA ALA A 358 2.03 -23.02 -8.48
C ALA A 358 2.34 -23.34 -9.96
N SER A 359 3.27 -22.61 -10.55
CA SER A 359 3.86 -22.86 -11.86
C SER A 359 5.36 -22.54 -11.83
N ASP A 360 6.16 -23.16 -12.70
CA ASP A 360 7.59 -22.89 -12.77
C ASP A 360 7.85 -21.40 -13.03
N THR A 361 8.67 -20.79 -12.16
CA THR A 361 8.87 -19.34 -12.14
C THR A 361 10.33 -19.00 -11.86
N SER A 362 10.86 -17.97 -12.51
CA SER A 362 12.18 -17.42 -12.20
C SER A 362 12.14 -15.91 -12.04
N THR A 363 12.86 -15.36 -11.07
CA THR A 363 12.97 -13.90 -10.89
C THR A 363 14.29 -13.50 -10.24
N SER A 364 14.80 -12.32 -10.61
CA SER A 364 15.90 -11.64 -9.92
C SER A 364 15.49 -10.51 -8.98
N ARG A 365 14.19 -10.38 -8.69
CA ARG A 365 13.69 -9.36 -7.77
C ARG A 365 14.30 -9.49 -6.39
N ALA A 366 14.53 -8.35 -5.74
CA ALA A 366 14.88 -8.32 -4.34
C ALA A 366 13.71 -8.82 -3.50
N LEU A 367 14.00 -9.55 -2.42
CA LEU A 367 13.02 -9.94 -1.42
C LEU A 367 13.26 -9.13 -0.15
N ASN A 368 12.20 -8.56 0.41
CA ASN A 368 12.29 -7.81 1.66
C ASN A 368 11.32 -8.40 2.69
N PHE A 369 11.83 -9.02 3.74
CA PHE A 369 11.02 -9.55 4.84
C PHE A 369 10.96 -8.50 5.95
N SER A 370 10.09 -7.50 5.80
CA SER A 370 9.86 -6.51 6.86
C SER A 370 9.18 -7.14 8.07
N ASN A 371 8.31 -8.12 7.83
CA ASN A 371 7.74 -9.03 8.82
C ASN A 371 7.93 -10.48 8.40
N ALA A 372 7.53 -11.41 9.27
CA ALA A 372 7.55 -12.82 8.92
C ALA A 372 6.63 -13.11 7.73
N GLY A 373 7.06 -13.95 6.81
CA GLY A 373 6.27 -14.36 5.64
C GLY A 373 6.71 -15.71 5.11
N ALA A 374 5.81 -16.36 4.37
CA ALA A 374 6.09 -17.64 3.73
C ALA A 374 6.14 -17.53 2.20
N ILE A 375 7.03 -18.35 1.62
CA ILE A 375 6.98 -18.69 0.20
C ILE A 375 6.58 -20.16 0.10
N GLU A 376 5.39 -20.42 -0.45
CA GLU A 376 4.92 -21.76 -0.77
C GLU A 376 5.26 -22.07 -2.23
N VAL A 377 5.88 -23.23 -2.49
CA VAL A 377 6.05 -23.74 -3.85
C VAL A 377 5.29 -25.04 -3.98
N ALA A 378 4.33 -25.08 -4.90
CA ALA A 378 3.46 -26.23 -5.11
C ALA A 378 4.24 -27.45 -5.60
N ALA A 379 3.72 -28.65 -5.31
CA ALA A 379 4.30 -29.91 -5.79
C ALA A 379 4.45 -29.90 -7.32
N GLY A 380 5.63 -30.29 -7.81
CA GLY A 380 5.93 -30.30 -9.24
C GLY A 380 6.30 -28.94 -9.85
N SER A 381 6.31 -27.86 -9.06
CA SER A 381 6.78 -26.53 -9.49
C SER A 381 8.16 -26.19 -8.91
N THR A 382 8.86 -25.30 -9.61
CA THR A 382 10.15 -24.74 -9.21
C THR A 382 10.09 -23.21 -9.18
N LEU A 383 10.43 -22.60 -8.04
CA LEU A 383 10.75 -21.17 -7.97
C LEU A 383 12.27 -20.98 -7.98
N THR A 384 12.78 -20.31 -9.01
CA THR A 384 14.19 -19.91 -9.10
C THR A 384 14.36 -18.44 -8.75
N LEU A 385 15.15 -18.15 -7.73
CA LEU A 385 15.52 -16.80 -7.32
C LEU A 385 16.98 -16.55 -7.67
N SER A 386 17.26 -15.57 -8.53
CA SER A 386 18.60 -15.32 -9.07
C SER A 386 19.06 -13.89 -8.94
N GLY A 387 20.04 -13.59 -8.10
CA GLY A 387 20.69 -12.26 -8.00
C GLY A 387 19.95 -11.16 -7.23
N GLY A 388 18.75 -11.42 -6.73
CA GLY A 388 18.01 -10.47 -5.89
C GLY A 388 18.51 -10.50 -4.45
N GLN A 389 18.76 -9.33 -3.84
CA GLN A 389 19.14 -9.26 -2.43
C GLN A 389 17.96 -9.61 -1.52
N TRP A 390 18.24 -10.34 -0.44
CA TRP A 390 17.28 -10.60 0.63
C TRP A 390 17.57 -9.66 1.78
N THR A 391 16.56 -8.91 2.22
CA THR A 391 16.70 -7.85 3.23
C THR A 391 15.56 -7.93 4.25
N GLY A 392 15.62 -7.09 5.29
CA GLY A 392 14.63 -7.05 6.36
C GLY A 392 14.98 -7.96 7.55
N ASN A 393 14.18 -7.85 8.62
CA ASN A 393 14.42 -8.50 9.91
C ASN A 393 13.38 -9.58 10.22
N GLY A 394 12.36 -9.73 9.37
CA GLY A 394 11.31 -10.73 9.46
C GLY A 394 11.80 -12.13 9.11
N GLY A 395 11.15 -13.13 9.69
CA GLY A 395 11.46 -14.54 9.41
C GLY A 395 10.96 -14.98 8.03
N PHE A 396 11.78 -15.75 7.31
CA PHE A 396 11.39 -16.39 6.07
C PHE A 396 11.08 -17.88 6.30
N THR A 397 9.93 -18.35 5.79
CA THR A 397 9.59 -19.79 5.78
C THR A 397 9.32 -20.30 4.36
N LYS A 398 10.01 -21.36 3.94
CA LYS A 398 9.65 -22.12 2.73
C LYS A 398 8.66 -23.21 3.09
N THR A 399 7.52 -23.27 2.40
CA THR A 399 6.50 -24.34 2.52
C THR A 399 6.20 -24.99 1.17
N GLY A 400 5.40 -26.06 1.17
CA GLY A 400 5.02 -26.81 -0.03
C GLY A 400 6.11 -27.74 -0.56
N ASP A 401 5.69 -28.77 -1.30
CA ASP A 401 6.54 -29.88 -1.75
C ASP A 401 7.37 -29.57 -3.01
N GLY A 402 7.19 -28.38 -3.60
CA GLY A 402 7.95 -27.91 -4.76
C GLY A 402 9.36 -27.42 -4.43
N ALA A 403 10.17 -27.27 -5.46
CA ALA A 403 11.56 -26.85 -5.34
C ALA A 403 11.71 -25.32 -5.27
N MET A 404 12.59 -24.84 -4.39
CA MET A 404 13.03 -23.45 -4.39
C MET A 404 14.53 -23.42 -4.60
N VAL A 405 14.95 -22.84 -5.73
CA VAL A 405 16.35 -22.69 -6.10
C VAL A 405 16.76 -21.26 -5.80
N VAL A 406 17.83 -21.10 -5.02
CA VAL A 406 18.36 -19.79 -4.61
C VAL A 406 19.79 -19.70 -5.11
N SER A 407 20.06 -18.81 -6.07
CA SER A 407 21.40 -18.57 -6.61
C SER A 407 21.78 -17.09 -6.47
N SER A 408 23.00 -16.81 -6.00
CA SER A 408 23.57 -15.45 -5.99
C SER A 408 22.83 -14.41 -5.11
N ASN A 409 22.12 -14.84 -4.06
CA ASN A 409 21.21 -13.98 -3.27
C ASN A 409 21.70 -13.62 -1.87
N PHE A 410 22.87 -14.14 -1.45
CA PHE A 410 23.47 -13.81 -0.16
C PHE A 410 24.58 -12.78 -0.36
N PRO A 411 24.63 -11.69 0.44
CA PRO A 411 25.76 -10.78 0.38
C PRO A 411 27.05 -11.57 0.62
N SER A 412 28.05 -11.37 -0.24
CA SER A 412 29.42 -11.78 0.07
C SER A 412 29.82 -11.04 1.34
N ASN A 413 30.04 -11.78 2.43
CA ASN A 413 30.61 -11.23 3.67
C ASN A 413 31.89 -10.44 3.43
#